data_AF-A0AAW5DAQ4-F1
#
_entry.id   AF-A0AAW5DAQ4-F1
#
_cell.length_a   1.000
_cell.length_b   1.000
_cell.length_c   1.000
_cell.angle_alpha   90.00
_cell.angle_beta   90.00
_cell.angle_gamma   90.00
#
_symmetry.space_group_name_H-M   'P 1'
#
loop_
_entity.id
_entity.type
_entity.pdbx_description
1 polymer ?
#
loop_
_entity_poly.entity_id
_entity_poly.type
_entity_poly.pdbx_seq_one_letter_code
_entity_poly.pdbx_strand_id
1 'polypeptide(L)'
;MALTQMQIIQSLGEAMSWFERELTWGVPPTELRHLIGRIGELYAALITNGQMATEVNQQGYDVVSANGERISVKTTAMMGSSGHIAFNSNTLISVDRIIILRINTEEMQIETLLNEEKGVAESLMRETSGTNGKLAISLSKLLSIKKPNSKISVLKSIQISEYTIKELENGTIEVERDNQVLTPAKPILRELAKRLNISILNGAGNPMNTRQLGSLIIKTTIN
;
A
#
# COMPACT_ATOMS: atom_id res chain seq x y z
N MET A 1 14.71 5.32 24.20
CA MET A 1 15.30 4.07 23.67
C MET A 1 14.70 3.82 22.30
N ALA A 2 15.52 3.49 21.31
CA ALA A 2 15.00 3.17 19.98
C ALA A 2 14.35 1.77 19.98
N LEU A 3 13.32 1.58 19.15
CA LEU A 3 12.64 0.30 19.00
C LEU A 3 13.55 -0.72 18.31
N THR A 4 13.49 -1.97 18.75
CA THR A 4 14.10 -3.09 18.01
C THR A 4 13.29 -3.40 16.75
N GLN A 5 13.91 -4.11 15.79
CA GLN A 5 13.20 -4.56 14.58
C GLN A 5 11.97 -5.41 14.91
N MET A 6 12.05 -6.27 15.92
CA MET A 6 10.90 -7.05 16.39
C MET A 6 9.76 -6.16 16.88
N GLN A 7 10.08 -5.12 17.65
CA GLN A 7 9.08 -4.17 18.14
C GLN A 7 8.46 -3.34 17.00
N ILE A 8 9.22 -2.99 15.97
CA ILE A 8 8.70 -2.31 14.77
C ILE A 8 7.71 -3.22 14.04
N ILE A 9 8.06 -4.50 13.82
CA ILE A 9 7.19 -5.49 13.17
C ILE A 9 5.88 -5.66 13.96
N GLN A 10 5.97 -5.84 15.28
CA GLN A 10 4.80 -5.96 16.15
C GLN A 10 3.92 -4.70 16.11
N SER A 11 4.53 -3.52 16.26
CA SER A 11 3.82 -2.24 16.23
C SER A 11 3.13 -2.01 14.88
N LEU A 12 3.78 -2.40 13.77
CA LEU A 12 3.18 -2.31 12.43
C LEU A 12 1.96 -3.23 12.30
N GLY A 13 2.07 -4.48 12.78
CA GLY A 13 0.97 -5.43 12.80
C GLY A 13 -0.22 -4.91 13.60
N GLU A 14 0.02 -4.40 14.81
CA GLU A 14 -1.01 -3.81 15.67
C GLU A 14 -1.68 -2.59 15.02
N ALA A 15 -0.89 -1.69 14.43
CA ALA A 15 -1.41 -0.50 13.75
C ALA A 15 -2.28 -0.88 12.54
N MET A 16 -1.85 -1.87 11.74
CA MET A 16 -2.63 -2.38 10.61
C MET A 16 -3.94 -3.03 11.07
N SER A 17 -3.91 -3.84 12.13
CA SER A 17 -5.12 -4.45 12.70
C SER A 17 -6.07 -3.44 13.33
N TRP A 18 -5.57 -2.33 13.88
CA TRP A 18 -6.41 -1.23 14.35
C TRP A 18 -7.04 -0.48 13.17
N PHE A 19 -6.24 -0.17 12.14
CA PHE A 19 -6.71 0.48 10.93
C PHE A 19 -7.83 -0.33 10.24
N GLU A 20 -7.68 -1.65 10.13
CA GLU A 20 -8.72 -2.54 9.58
C GLU A 20 -10.04 -2.46 10.37
N ARG A 21 -9.96 -2.40 11.71
CA ARG A 21 -11.14 -2.29 12.58
C ARG A 21 -11.88 -0.97 12.37
N GLU A 22 -11.16 0.14 12.35
CA GLU A 22 -11.73 1.47 12.09
C GLU A 22 -12.47 1.52 10.73
N LEU A 23 -11.85 0.96 9.68
CA LEU A 23 -12.49 0.85 8.36
C LEU A 23 -13.74 -0.04 8.39
N THR A 24 -13.71 -1.14 9.14
CA THR A 24 -14.85 -2.05 9.30
C THR A 24 -16.02 -1.35 10.00
N TRP A 25 -15.75 -0.42 10.92
CA TRP A 25 -16.75 0.44 11.54
C TRP A 25 -17.23 1.59 10.64
N GLY A 26 -16.71 1.70 9.42
CA GLY A 26 -17.10 2.70 8.44
C GLY A 26 -16.41 4.04 8.60
N VAL A 27 -15.34 4.13 9.41
CA VAL A 27 -14.56 5.36 9.54
C VAL A 27 -13.82 5.64 8.22
N PRO A 28 -14.00 6.81 7.59
CA PRO A 28 -13.33 7.10 6.33
C PRO A 28 -11.81 7.26 6.55
N PRO A 29 -10.96 6.77 5.62
CA PRO A 29 -9.51 6.85 5.77
C PRO A 29 -8.97 8.28 5.96
N THR A 30 -9.71 9.29 5.49
CA THR A 30 -9.35 10.71 5.64
C THR A 30 -9.35 11.21 7.08
N GLU A 31 -10.01 10.51 8.01
CA GLU A 31 -10.02 10.79 9.45
C GLU A 31 -8.89 10.05 10.18
N LEU A 32 -8.29 9.04 9.55
CA LEU A 32 -7.26 8.18 10.13
C LEU A 32 -5.84 8.63 9.76
N ARG A 33 -5.65 9.91 9.43
CA ARG A 33 -4.36 10.43 8.88
C ARG A 33 -3.16 10.15 9.78
N HIS A 34 -3.33 10.31 11.10
CA HIS A 34 -2.26 10.05 12.05
C HIS A 34 -1.87 8.58 12.09
N LEU A 35 -2.86 7.69 12.08
CA LEU A 35 -2.64 6.24 12.06
C LEU A 35 -1.98 5.79 10.76
N ILE A 36 -2.47 6.29 9.62
CA ILE A 36 -1.89 6.04 8.29
C ILE A 36 -0.44 6.54 8.23
N GLY A 37 -0.17 7.74 8.75
CA GLY A 37 1.18 8.28 8.88
C GLY A 37 2.08 7.34 9.67
N ARG A 38 1.62 6.92 10.86
CA ARG A 38 2.35 6.02 11.74
C ARG A 38 2.64 4.65 11.12
N ILE A 39 1.67 4.06 10.42
CA ILE A 39 1.85 2.82 9.67
C ILE A 39 2.96 2.98 8.64
N GLY A 40 2.97 4.12 7.92
CA GLY A 40 4.01 4.40 6.94
C GLY A 40 5.40 4.55 7.54
N GLU A 41 5.52 5.28 8.65
CA GLU A 41 6.78 5.43 9.39
C GLU A 41 7.33 4.07 9.82
N LEU A 42 6.48 3.23 10.41
CA LEU A 42 6.85 1.88 10.86
C LEU A 42 7.28 1.00 9.68
N TYR A 43 6.54 1.05 8.58
CA TYR A 43 6.89 0.30 7.37
C TYR A 43 8.19 0.80 6.74
N ALA A 44 8.40 2.11 6.67
CA ALA A 44 9.64 2.70 6.15
C ALA A 44 10.85 2.31 7.02
N ALA A 45 10.71 2.34 8.35
CA ALA A 45 11.74 1.87 9.26
C ALA A 45 12.05 0.37 9.03
N LEU A 46 11.02 -0.46 8.84
CA LEU A 46 11.18 -1.89 8.55
C LEU A 46 11.97 -2.13 7.25
N ILE A 47 11.54 -1.56 6.12
CA ILE A 47 12.15 -1.84 4.81
C ILE A 47 13.56 -1.25 4.65
N THR A 48 13.93 -0.29 5.50
CA THR A 48 15.26 0.33 5.49
C THR A 48 16.17 -0.19 6.61
N ASN A 49 15.72 -1.22 7.34
CA ASN A 49 16.36 -1.71 8.58
C ASN A 49 16.70 -0.57 9.56
N GLY A 50 15.91 0.50 9.49
CA GLY A 50 16.12 1.75 10.21
C GLY A 50 15.36 1.81 11.52
N GLN A 51 15.33 3.00 12.08
CA GLN A 51 14.58 3.33 13.29
C GLN A 51 13.78 4.61 13.06
N MET A 52 12.64 4.73 13.72
CA MET A 52 11.92 6.00 13.74
C MET A 52 12.79 7.06 14.43
N ALA A 53 12.67 8.31 13.99
CA ALA A 53 13.38 9.42 14.61
C ALA A 53 13.11 9.47 16.12
N THR A 54 14.18 9.59 16.92
CA THR A 54 14.14 9.41 18.37
C THR A 54 13.57 10.62 19.13
N GLU A 55 13.52 11.80 18.49
CA GLU A 55 12.97 13.01 19.08
C GLU A 55 11.52 13.24 18.68
N VAL A 56 10.68 13.49 19.69
CA VAL A 56 9.30 13.93 19.49
C VAL A 56 9.36 15.34 18.88
N ASN A 57 8.89 15.49 17.63
CA ASN A 57 8.99 16.70 16.79
C ASN A 57 10.33 16.92 16.06
N GLN A 58 11.03 15.84 15.69
CA GLN A 58 12.17 15.94 14.77
C GLN A 58 11.80 16.71 13.49
N GLN A 59 12.54 17.78 13.19
CA GLN A 59 12.21 18.64 12.06
C GLN A 59 12.70 18.04 10.73
N GLY A 60 11.75 17.46 9.99
CA GLY A 60 11.84 17.26 8.54
C GLY A 60 12.06 15.83 8.05
N TYR A 61 12.43 14.89 8.92
CA TYR A 61 12.53 13.47 8.59
C TYR A 61 11.90 12.61 9.69
N ASP A 62 11.40 11.45 9.31
CA ASP A 62 10.58 10.58 10.15
C ASP A 62 11.32 9.30 10.55
N VAL A 63 12.25 8.84 9.70
CA VAL A 63 13.02 7.59 9.86
C VAL A 63 14.49 7.85 9.58
N VAL A 64 15.37 7.14 10.28
CA VAL A 64 16.81 7.04 9.97
C VAL A 64 17.11 5.61 9.54
N SER A 65 17.65 5.42 8.32
CA SER A 65 17.98 4.08 7.81
C SER A 65 19.16 3.45 8.56
N ALA A 66 19.39 2.14 8.37
CA ALA A 66 20.58 1.47 8.88
C ALA A 66 21.90 2.13 8.42
N ASN A 67 21.87 2.81 7.28
CA ASN A 67 23.02 3.51 6.70
C ASN A 67 23.11 4.99 7.15
N GLY A 68 22.19 5.45 8.02
CA GLY A 68 22.16 6.82 8.52
C GLY A 68 21.42 7.83 7.61
N GLU A 69 20.74 7.38 6.56
CA GLU A 69 19.95 8.29 5.70
C GLU A 69 18.74 8.82 6.46
N ARG A 70 18.52 10.14 6.40
CA ARG A 70 17.31 10.79 6.93
C ARG A 70 16.20 10.68 5.91
N ILE A 71 15.15 9.97 6.26
CA ILE A 71 14.05 9.63 5.36
C ILE A 71 12.80 10.42 5.74
N SER A 72 12.22 11.13 4.76
CA SER A 72 10.85 11.64 4.90
C SER A 72 9.86 10.65 4.33
N VAL A 73 8.83 10.33 5.11
CA VAL A 73 7.79 9.37 4.78
C VAL A 73 6.48 10.12 4.56
N LYS A 74 5.83 9.84 3.43
CA LYS A 74 4.46 10.30 3.15
C LYS A 74 3.57 9.13 2.83
N THR A 75 2.45 9.04 3.54
CA THR A 75 1.50 7.94 3.36
C THR A 75 0.15 8.48 2.98
N THR A 76 -0.49 7.84 2.00
CA THR A 76 -1.85 8.15 1.57
C THR A 76 -2.72 6.90 1.56
N ALA A 77 -4.02 7.05 1.80
CA ALA A 77 -5.01 6.00 1.55
C ALA A 77 -5.88 6.31 0.31
N MET A 78 -5.51 7.34 -0.48
CA MET A 78 -6.22 7.68 -1.72
C MET A 78 -5.90 6.66 -2.81
N MET A 79 -6.93 6.00 -3.32
CA MET A 79 -6.80 4.96 -4.35
C MET A 79 -6.76 5.50 -5.78
N GLY A 80 -7.32 6.69 -6.02
CA GLY A 80 -7.37 7.33 -7.33
C GLY A 80 -6.05 7.96 -7.80
N SER A 81 -6.00 8.34 -9.07
CA SER A 81 -4.91 9.13 -9.66
C SER A 81 -5.04 10.64 -9.40
N SER A 82 -6.19 11.06 -8.88
CA SER A 82 -6.48 12.45 -8.49
C SER A 82 -5.89 12.76 -7.12
N GLY A 83 -5.23 13.90 -7.01
CA GLY A 83 -4.60 14.36 -5.76
C GLY A 83 -3.10 14.53 -5.90
N HIS A 84 -2.50 15.00 -4.80
CA HIS A 84 -1.08 15.30 -4.74
C HIS A 84 -0.55 15.04 -3.33
N ILE A 85 0.73 14.68 -3.25
CA ILE A 85 1.46 14.56 -2.00
C ILE A 85 2.25 15.85 -1.80
N ALA A 86 1.88 16.61 -0.77
CA ALA A 86 2.50 17.89 -0.47
C ALA A 86 3.74 17.75 0.42
N PHE A 87 4.73 18.58 0.15
CA PHE A 87 5.98 18.71 0.88
C PHE A 87 6.21 20.17 1.25
N ASN A 88 6.85 20.36 2.40
CA ASN A 88 7.31 21.67 2.84
C ASN A 88 8.78 21.82 2.42
N SER A 89 9.09 22.80 1.58
CA SER A 89 10.45 23.03 1.07
C SER A 89 11.46 23.26 2.19
N ASN A 90 11.07 23.94 3.27
CA ASN A 90 11.95 24.27 4.38
C ASN A 90 12.43 23.02 5.13
N THR A 91 11.60 21.98 5.19
CA THR A 91 11.94 20.72 5.85
C THR A 91 12.67 19.73 4.96
N LEU A 92 12.56 19.86 3.63
CA LEU A 92 13.24 18.95 2.69
C LEU A 92 14.77 19.10 2.71
N ILE A 93 15.28 20.22 3.24
CA ILE A 93 16.72 20.47 3.33
C ILE A 93 17.41 19.41 4.22
N SER A 94 16.73 18.91 5.24
CA SER A 94 17.27 17.91 6.18
C SER A 94 17.00 16.46 5.77
N VAL A 95 16.56 16.21 4.54
CA VAL A 95 16.16 14.88 4.04
C VAL A 95 17.14 14.39 2.99
N ASP A 96 17.49 13.11 3.06
CA ASP A 96 18.38 12.45 2.11
C ASP A 96 17.57 11.57 1.13
N ARG A 97 16.48 10.96 1.60
CA ARG A 97 15.61 10.04 0.83
C ARG A 97 14.13 10.30 1.08
N ILE A 98 13.29 10.11 0.06
CA ILE A 98 11.83 10.26 0.16
C ILE A 98 11.16 8.93 -0.13
N ILE A 99 10.33 8.48 0.81
CA ILE A 99 9.49 7.29 0.65
C ILE A 99 8.02 7.74 0.64
N ILE A 100 7.30 7.39 -0.43
CA ILE A 100 5.87 7.61 -0.56
C ILE A 100 5.17 6.27 -0.61
N LEU A 101 4.22 6.08 0.29
CA LEU A 101 3.48 4.84 0.49
C LEU A 101 1.98 5.08 0.24
N ARG A 102 1.31 4.05 -0.27
CA ARG A 102 -0.14 3.98 -0.35
C ARG A 102 -0.64 2.81 0.46
N ILE A 103 -1.60 3.03 1.36
CA ILE A 103 -2.35 1.95 1.99
C ILE A 103 -3.57 1.65 1.13
N ASN A 104 -3.57 0.48 0.52
CA ASN A 104 -4.72 -0.04 -0.21
C ASN A 104 -5.74 -0.57 0.81
N THR A 105 -6.83 0.18 1.00
CA THR A 105 -7.86 -0.13 1.99
C THR A 105 -8.75 -1.30 1.60
N GLU A 106 -8.76 -1.70 0.33
CA GLU A 106 -9.54 -2.86 -0.12
C GLU A 106 -8.78 -4.17 0.06
N GLU A 107 -7.47 -4.14 -0.18
CA GLU A 107 -6.58 -5.29 -0.09
C GLU A 107 -5.83 -5.38 1.25
N MET A 108 -5.94 -4.34 2.08
CA MET A 108 -5.24 -4.17 3.35
C MET A 108 -3.72 -4.35 3.20
N GLN A 109 -3.15 -3.65 2.20
CA GLN A 109 -1.74 -3.76 1.83
C GLN A 109 -1.07 -2.39 1.75
N ILE A 110 0.23 -2.36 2.04
CA ILE A 110 1.07 -1.18 1.86
C ILE A 110 1.78 -1.30 0.52
N GLU A 111 1.64 -0.29 -0.32
CA GLU A 111 2.25 -0.21 -1.64
C GLU A 111 3.28 0.92 -1.66
N THR A 112 4.52 0.61 -2.02
CA THR A 112 5.53 1.66 -2.27
C THR A 112 5.22 2.36 -3.58
N LEU A 113 4.92 3.66 -3.54
CA LEU A 113 4.73 4.51 -4.72
C LEU A 113 6.04 5.18 -5.16
N LEU A 114 6.91 5.53 -4.20
CA LEU A 114 8.24 6.08 -4.43
C LEU A 114 9.16 5.63 -3.30
N ASN A 115 10.40 5.27 -3.62
CA ASN A 115 11.47 5.07 -2.65
C ASN A 115 12.80 5.45 -3.32
N GLU A 116 13.09 6.75 -3.31
CA GLU A 116 14.18 7.32 -4.10
C GLU A 116 14.94 8.38 -3.32
N GLU A 117 16.18 8.64 -3.72
CA GLU A 117 16.97 9.77 -3.20
C GLU A 117 16.26 11.10 -3.43
N LYS A 118 16.53 12.09 -2.56
CA LYS A 118 15.87 13.39 -2.60
C LYS A 118 15.93 14.03 -4.00
N GLY A 119 17.08 14.02 -4.67
CA GLY A 119 17.23 14.66 -5.98
C GLY A 119 16.32 14.07 -7.06
N VAL A 120 16.13 12.74 -7.05
CA VAL A 120 15.20 12.06 -7.96
C VAL A 120 13.76 12.44 -7.61
N ALA A 121 13.41 12.44 -6.33
CA ALA A 121 12.07 12.82 -5.88
C ALA A 121 11.74 14.30 -6.18
N GLU A 122 12.70 15.22 -6.01
CA GLU A 122 12.57 16.65 -6.34
C GLU A 122 12.31 16.87 -7.83
N SER A 123 12.91 16.07 -8.72
CA SER A 123 12.61 16.12 -10.17
C SER A 123 11.15 15.78 -10.51
N LEU A 124 10.44 15.12 -9.59
CA LEU A 124 9.02 14.80 -9.72
C LEU A 124 8.10 15.89 -9.15
N MET A 125 8.64 16.79 -8.33
CA MET A 125 7.90 17.84 -7.65
C MET A 125 7.58 19.01 -8.58
N ARG A 126 6.47 19.68 -8.28
CA ARG A 126 6.10 20.97 -8.86
C ARG A 126 5.68 21.92 -7.74
N GLU A 127 5.92 23.21 -7.94
CA GLU A 127 5.36 24.23 -7.06
C GLU A 127 3.85 24.27 -7.19
N THR A 128 3.16 24.37 -6.06
CA THR A 128 1.71 24.56 -6.04
C THR A 128 1.40 26.04 -6.24
N SER A 129 0.68 26.36 -7.32
CA SER A 129 0.29 27.74 -7.64
C SER A 129 -0.42 28.42 -6.46
N GLY A 130 0.09 29.58 -6.02
CA GLY A 130 -0.52 30.39 -4.97
C GLY A 130 -0.03 30.15 -3.54
N THR A 131 0.96 29.27 -3.32
CA THR A 131 1.58 29.06 -2.00
C THR A 131 3.10 29.15 -2.09
N ASN A 132 3.70 30.18 -1.46
CA ASN A 132 5.16 30.30 -1.34
C ASN A 132 5.75 29.05 -0.66
N GLY A 133 6.50 28.24 -1.41
CA GLY A 133 7.34 27.17 -0.87
C GLY A 133 6.67 25.80 -0.66
N LYS A 134 5.43 25.56 -1.12
CA LYS A 134 4.86 24.21 -1.09
C LYS A 134 5.12 23.46 -2.40
N LEU A 135 5.87 22.37 -2.28
CA LEU A 135 6.14 21.43 -3.37
C LEU A 135 5.14 20.29 -3.34
N ALA A 136 4.78 19.75 -4.50
CA ALA A 136 3.85 18.63 -4.58
C ALA A 136 4.20 17.66 -5.71
N ILE A 137 3.97 16.37 -5.48
CA ILE A 137 4.03 15.33 -6.51
C ILE A 137 2.61 14.85 -6.78
N SER A 138 2.18 14.82 -8.05
CA SER A 138 0.86 14.31 -8.41
C SER A 138 0.80 12.78 -8.28
N LEU A 139 -0.33 12.26 -7.80
CA LEU A 139 -0.53 10.81 -7.67
C LEU A 139 -0.48 10.10 -9.03
N SER A 140 -0.97 10.74 -10.10
CA SER A 140 -0.85 10.24 -11.47
C SER A 140 0.61 9.94 -11.89
N LYS A 141 1.55 10.82 -11.52
CA LYS A 141 2.97 10.64 -11.85
C LYS A 141 3.54 9.44 -11.10
N LEU A 142 3.22 9.32 -9.81
CA LEU A 142 3.63 8.20 -8.96
C LEU A 142 3.11 6.85 -9.46
N LEU A 143 1.86 6.79 -9.90
CA LEU A 143 1.27 5.55 -10.41
C LEU A 143 1.84 5.14 -11.78
N SER A 144 2.28 6.11 -12.59
CA SER A 144 2.88 5.84 -13.90
C SER A 144 4.28 5.22 -13.84
N ILE A 145 5.02 5.45 -12.75
CA ILE A 145 6.39 4.93 -12.53
C ILE A 145 6.40 3.39 -12.45
N LYS A 146 5.26 2.78 -12.08
CA LYS A 146 5.12 1.37 -11.72
C LYS A 146 4.87 0.40 -12.89
N LYS A 147 5.57 0.56 -14.03
CA LYS A 147 5.62 -0.51 -15.05
C LYS A 147 7.03 -1.10 -15.27
N PRO A 148 7.65 -1.73 -14.27
CA PRO A 148 8.44 -2.92 -14.53
C PRO A 148 7.48 -4.12 -14.60
N ASN A 149 7.28 -4.65 -15.80
CA ASN A 149 6.67 -5.97 -16.01
C ASN A 149 7.58 -7.05 -15.41
N SER A 150 7.53 -7.26 -14.09
CA SER A 150 8.03 -8.52 -13.54
C SER A 150 7.06 -9.61 -14.00
N LYS A 151 7.54 -10.51 -14.86
CA LYS A 151 6.84 -11.76 -15.18
C LYS A 151 6.81 -12.61 -13.93
N ILE A 152 5.87 -12.36 -13.03
CA ILE A 152 5.65 -13.18 -11.84
C ILE A 152 5.00 -14.49 -12.32
N SER A 153 5.55 -15.64 -11.91
CA SER A 153 5.03 -16.94 -12.30
C SER A 153 3.62 -17.16 -11.77
N VAL A 154 2.83 -17.91 -12.54
CA VAL A 154 1.54 -18.43 -12.08
C VAL A 154 1.78 -19.65 -11.21
N LEU A 155 1.31 -19.61 -9.96
CA LEU A 155 1.43 -20.69 -8.99
C LEU A 155 0.27 -21.69 -9.09
N LYS A 156 -0.96 -21.18 -9.24
CA LYS A 156 -2.17 -21.98 -9.52
C LYS A 156 -3.03 -21.27 -10.55
N SER A 157 -3.74 -22.04 -11.36
CA SER A 157 -4.69 -21.52 -12.33
C SER A 157 -5.89 -22.44 -12.41
N ILE A 158 -7.08 -21.86 -12.52
CA ILE A 158 -8.31 -22.63 -12.77
C ILE A 158 -9.22 -21.90 -13.76
N GLN A 159 -9.89 -22.67 -14.60
CA GLN A 159 -10.92 -22.18 -15.51
C GLN A 159 -12.30 -22.43 -14.91
N ILE A 160 -13.11 -21.37 -14.77
CA ILE A 160 -14.50 -21.44 -14.32
C ILE A 160 -15.35 -20.70 -15.34
N SER A 161 -16.11 -21.46 -16.13
CA SER A 161 -16.86 -20.93 -17.28
C SER A 161 -15.92 -20.16 -18.24
N GLU A 162 -16.24 -18.93 -18.59
CA GLU A 162 -15.44 -18.05 -19.44
C GLU A 162 -14.28 -17.35 -18.71
N TYR A 163 -14.10 -17.57 -17.41
CA TYR A 163 -13.09 -16.91 -16.60
C TYR A 163 -11.93 -17.83 -16.24
N THR A 164 -10.70 -17.32 -16.32
CA THR A 164 -9.51 -17.95 -15.75
C THR A 164 -9.10 -17.21 -14.49
N ILE A 165 -9.04 -17.88 -13.35
CA ILE A 165 -8.50 -17.30 -12.11
C ILE A 165 -7.07 -17.81 -11.93
N LYS A 166 -6.11 -16.90 -11.78
CA LYS A 166 -4.69 -17.21 -11.54
C LYS A 166 -4.24 -16.67 -10.19
N GLU A 167 -3.59 -17.51 -9.41
CA GLU A 167 -2.83 -17.12 -8.22
C GLU A 167 -1.35 -17.04 -8.60
N LEU A 168 -0.76 -15.85 -8.51
CA LEU A 168 0.66 -15.61 -8.78
C LEU A 168 1.51 -15.96 -7.55
N GLU A 169 2.83 -16.13 -7.72
CA GLU A 169 3.75 -16.46 -6.61
C GLU A 169 3.72 -15.48 -5.44
N ASN A 170 3.43 -14.20 -5.69
CA ASN A 170 3.32 -13.18 -4.65
C ASN A 170 1.92 -13.13 -3.99
N GLY A 171 1.04 -14.08 -4.31
CA GLY A 171 -0.33 -14.15 -3.82
C GLY A 171 -1.31 -13.18 -4.51
N THR A 172 -0.88 -12.47 -5.56
CA THR A 172 -1.81 -11.69 -6.39
C THR A 172 -2.78 -12.60 -7.12
N ILE A 173 -4.06 -12.22 -7.13
CA ILE A 173 -5.10 -12.91 -7.87
C ILE A 173 -5.43 -12.10 -9.12
N GLU A 174 -5.29 -12.74 -10.28
CA GLU A 174 -5.71 -12.22 -11.57
C GLU A 174 -6.93 -12.98 -12.05
N VAL A 175 -7.87 -12.27 -12.66
CA VAL A 175 -9.03 -12.86 -13.33
C VAL A 175 -8.94 -12.48 -14.79
N GLU A 176 -8.93 -13.46 -15.68
CA GLU A 176 -8.90 -13.27 -17.12
C GLU A 176 -10.20 -13.72 -17.76
N ARG A 177 -10.56 -13.08 -18.87
CA ARG A 177 -11.56 -13.57 -19.83
C ARG A 177 -10.98 -13.34 -21.22
N ASP A 178 -11.05 -14.34 -22.11
CA ASP A 178 -10.51 -14.27 -23.47
C ASP A 178 -9.04 -13.80 -23.53
N ASN A 179 -8.20 -14.31 -22.62
CA ASN A 179 -6.78 -13.91 -22.43
C ASN A 179 -6.56 -12.42 -22.08
N GLN A 180 -7.58 -11.71 -21.62
CA GLN A 180 -7.46 -10.33 -21.12
C GLN A 180 -7.68 -10.28 -19.61
N VAL A 181 -6.72 -9.68 -18.89
CA VAL A 181 -6.83 -9.47 -17.45
C VAL A 181 -7.92 -8.43 -17.16
N LEU A 182 -8.92 -8.84 -16.39
CA LEU A 182 -10.03 -8.00 -15.96
C LEU A 182 -9.69 -7.30 -14.64
N THR A 183 -9.81 -5.98 -14.66
CA THR A 183 -9.59 -5.13 -13.47
C THR A 183 -10.81 -4.22 -13.25
N PRO A 184 -11.36 -4.14 -12.02
CA PRO A 184 -10.96 -4.87 -10.81
C PRO A 184 -11.46 -6.33 -10.81
N ALA A 185 -10.67 -7.25 -10.22
CA ALA A 185 -11.00 -8.67 -10.14
C ALA A 185 -12.10 -9.00 -9.10
N LYS A 186 -12.17 -8.25 -7.99
CA LYS A 186 -13.03 -8.53 -6.83
C LYS A 186 -14.53 -8.69 -7.15
N PRO A 187 -15.17 -7.85 -7.98
CA PRO A 187 -16.58 -8.03 -8.32
C PRO A 187 -16.86 -9.35 -9.03
N ILE A 188 -15.96 -9.78 -9.92
CA ILE A 188 -16.09 -11.04 -10.65
C ILE A 188 -15.91 -12.23 -9.71
N LEU A 189 -14.91 -12.18 -8.82
CA LEU A 189 -14.72 -13.20 -7.80
C LEU A 189 -15.94 -13.36 -6.88
N ARG A 190 -16.63 -12.25 -6.53
CA ARG A 190 -17.88 -12.30 -5.74
C ARG A 190 -19.02 -12.98 -6.48
N GLU A 191 -19.14 -12.73 -7.77
CA GLU A 191 -20.14 -13.40 -8.61
C GLU A 191 -19.87 -14.90 -8.69
N LEU A 192 -18.61 -15.29 -8.93
CA LEU A 192 -18.20 -16.70 -8.97
C LEU A 192 -18.40 -17.38 -7.61
N ALA A 193 -18.04 -16.73 -6.51
CA ALA A 193 -18.28 -17.25 -5.16
C ALA A 193 -19.77 -17.52 -4.91
N LYS A 194 -20.66 -16.60 -5.33
CA LYS A 194 -22.11 -16.79 -5.21
C LYS A 194 -22.61 -17.98 -6.03
N ARG A 195 -22.12 -18.15 -7.26
CA ARG A 195 -22.48 -19.31 -8.13
C ARG A 195 -22.01 -20.64 -7.53
N LEU A 196 -20.84 -20.64 -6.88
CA LEU A 196 -20.24 -21.81 -6.24
C LEU A 196 -20.71 -22.03 -4.79
N ASN A 197 -21.63 -21.20 -4.28
CA ASN A 197 -22.09 -21.22 -2.89
C ASN A 197 -20.95 -21.11 -1.85
N ILE A 198 -19.93 -20.31 -2.16
CA ILE A 198 -18.78 -20.02 -1.30
C ILE A 198 -19.06 -18.72 -0.52
N SER A 199 -18.81 -18.73 0.78
CA SER A 199 -18.93 -17.53 1.63
C SER A 199 -17.98 -16.42 1.19
N ILE A 200 -18.50 -15.18 1.10
CA ILE A 200 -17.68 -13.98 0.86
C ILE A 200 -17.13 -13.37 2.15
N LEU A 201 -17.43 -13.96 3.32
CA LEU A 201 -16.98 -13.52 4.63
C LEU A 201 -15.90 -14.45 5.17
N ASN A 202 -14.91 -13.88 5.85
CA ASN A 202 -13.87 -14.61 6.55
C ASN A 202 -14.35 -15.18 7.90
N GLY A 203 -13.48 -15.92 8.60
CA GLY A 203 -13.81 -16.56 9.87
C GLY A 203 -14.16 -15.59 11.01
N ALA A 204 -13.85 -14.29 10.86
CA ALA A 204 -14.22 -13.23 11.79
C ALA A 204 -15.52 -12.50 11.38
N GLY A 205 -16.15 -12.89 10.28
CA GLY A 205 -17.38 -12.27 9.75
C GLY A 205 -17.15 -11.05 8.85
N ASN A 206 -15.89 -10.68 8.57
CA ASN A 206 -15.58 -9.53 7.70
C ASN A 206 -15.52 -9.95 6.22
N PRO A 207 -15.87 -9.08 5.26
CA PRO A 207 -15.75 -9.38 3.84
C PRO A 207 -14.32 -9.71 3.43
N MET A 208 -14.14 -10.79 2.65
CA MET A 208 -12.84 -11.17 2.11
C MET A 208 -12.30 -10.15 1.10
N ASN A 209 -10.99 -9.94 1.11
CA ASN A 209 -10.29 -9.21 0.06
C ASN A 209 -10.10 -10.08 -1.21
N THR A 210 -9.55 -9.49 -2.27
CA THR A 210 -9.40 -10.19 -3.57
C THR A 210 -8.52 -11.44 -3.42
N ARG A 211 -7.44 -11.35 -2.64
CA ARG A 211 -6.53 -12.47 -2.37
C ARG A 211 -7.22 -13.62 -1.66
N GLN A 212 -7.84 -13.33 -0.51
CA GLN A 212 -8.55 -14.32 0.31
C GLN A 212 -9.64 -15.04 -0.49
N LEU A 213 -10.47 -14.28 -1.21
CA LEU A 213 -11.57 -14.83 -1.98
C LEU A 213 -11.07 -15.66 -3.16
N GLY A 214 -10.07 -15.17 -3.89
CA GLY A 214 -9.48 -15.88 -5.03
C GLY A 214 -8.81 -17.20 -4.62
N SER A 215 -7.97 -17.17 -3.59
CA SER A 215 -7.32 -18.39 -3.08
C SER A 215 -8.34 -19.40 -2.54
N LEU A 216 -9.43 -18.94 -1.91
CA LEU A 216 -10.51 -19.82 -1.44
C LEU A 216 -11.24 -20.49 -2.60
N ILE A 217 -11.60 -19.74 -3.66
CA ILE A 217 -12.24 -20.30 -4.85
C ILE A 217 -11.33 -21.36 -5.49
N ILE A 218 -10.07 -21.02 -5.74
CA ILE A 218 -9.08 -21.96 -6.32
C ILE A 218 -8.97 -23.23 -5.48
N LYS A 219 -8.82 -23.10 -4.16
CA LYS A 219 -8.69 -24.24 -3.24
C LYS A 219 -9.94 -25.14 -3.23
N THR A 220 -11.12 -24.54 -3.30
CA THR A 220 -12.40 -25.28 -3.21
C THR A 220 -12.74 -26.03 -4.50
N THR A 221 -12.19 -25.59 -5.65
CA THR A 221 -12.49 -26.21 -6.95
C THR A 221 -11.40 -27.17 -7.42
N ILE A 222 -10.19 -27.12 -6.85
CA ILE A 222 -9.12 -28.11 -7.11
C ILE A 222 -9.31 -29.39 -6.26
N ASN A 223 -9.99 -29.30 -5.12
CA ASN A 223 -10.36 -30.43 -4.26
C ASN A 223 -11.73 -31.01 -4.65
#